data_AF-A0A9D1T8I8-F1
#
_entry.id   AF-A0A9D1T8I8-F1
#
_cell.length_a   1.000
_cell.length_b   1.000
_cell.length_c   1.000
_cell.angle_alpha   90.00
_cell.angle_beta   90.00
_cell.angle_gamma   90.00
#
_symmetry.space_group_name_H-M   'P 1'
#
loop_
_entity.id
_entity.type
_entity.pdbx_description
1 polymer ?
#
loop_
_entity_poly.entity_id
_entity_poly.type
_entity_poly.pdbx_seq_one_letter_code
_entity_poly.pdbx_strand_id
1 'polypeptide(L)'
;MKKVKKGNAGYVSYEKKKRTAVTAVMFAIPLVIFFTGLIQTGTRLNLFTLVAVLGMLPAARSAVGWIMILLQKPADPEAVSQTEKRGPDLVRGYELMVTAYEGRLPLDAMVICGNQVACYSSAQKGDLPMMEKHMEKILTTNGYHGVRVKIFRDLRPYLERVEQLEKDPEKYRAGISFTPDERYPDLSREELIKHTIMAIAV
;
A
#
# COMPACT_ATOMS: atom_id res chain seq x y z
N MET A 1 -18.75 -3.59 5.94
CA MET A 1 -17.35 -3.21 6.25
C MET A 1 -17.04 -1.87 5.61
N LYS A 2 -16.55 -0.88 6.37
CA LYS A 2 -16.17 0.44 5.83
C LYS A 2 -15.03 0.28 4.82
N LYS A 3 -15.13 0.89 3.64
CA LYS A 3 -14.08 0.83 2.61
C LYS A 3 -12.85 1.60 3.10
N VAL A 4 -11.75 0.90 3.31
CA VAL A 4 -10.44 1.52 3.63
C VAL A 4 -9.68 1.69 2.31
N LYS A 5 -9.22 2.91 2.02
CA LYS A 5 -8.41 3.21 0.83
C LYS A 5 -6.94 2.85 1.11
N LYS A 6 -6.20 2.50 0.05
CA LYS A 6 -4.74 2.29 0.11
C LYS A 6 -4.05 3.53 0.67
N GLY A 7 -3.04 3.33 1.51
CA GLY A 7 -2.33 4.40 2.20
C GLY A 7 -2.96 4.83 3.52
N ASN A 8 -4.05 4.19 3.96
CA ASN A 8 -4.64 4.38 5.29
C ASN A 8 -4.40 3.15 6.17
N ALA A 9 -4.33 3.37 7.49
CA ALA A 9 -4.14 2.29 8.45
C ALA A 9 -5.27 1.24 8.38
N GLY A 10 -4.89 -0.04 8.45
CA GLY A 10 -5.82 -1.17 8.40
C GLY A 10 -6.33 -1.53 7.00
N TYR A 11 -5.76 -0.95 5.95
CA TYR A 11 -6.01 -1.32 4.56
C TYR A 11 -5.72 -2.81 4.31
N VAL A 12 -4.56 -3.32 4.76
CA VAL A 12 -4.15 -4.72 4.60
C VAL A 12 -5.16 -5.66 5.29
N SER A 13 -5.58 -5.32 6.51
CA SER A 13 -6.59 -6.11 7.24
C SER A 13 -7.96 -6.13 6.55
N TYR A 14 -8.38 -4.99 5.98
CA TYR A 14 -9.60 -4.91 5.19
C TYR A 14 -9.50 -5.71 3.88
N GLU A 15 -8.40 -5.55 3.14
CA GLU A 15 -8.13 -6.28 1.90
C GLU A 15 -8.06 -7.79 2.13
N LYS A 16 -7.43 -8.27 3.21
CA LYS A 16 -7.41 -9.70 3.56
C LYS A 16 -8.83 -10.25 3.64
N LYS A 17 -9.70 -9.63 4.45
CA LYS A 17 -11.10 -10.07 4.62
C LYS A 17 -11.89 -10.03 3.31
N LYS A 18 -11.76 -8.93 2.55
CA LYS A 18 -12.45 -8.75 1.27
C LYS A 18 -11.98 -9.79 0.24
N ARG A 19 -10.67 -9.96 0.05
CA ARG A 19 -10.12 -10.91 -0.91
C ARG A 19 -10.44 -12.35 -0.53
N THR A 20 -10.38 -12.72 0.75
CA THR A 20 -10.83 -14.04 1.22
C THR A 20 -12.27 -14.30 0.79
N ALA A 21 -13.19 -13.36 1.02
CA ALA A 21 -14.59 -13.52 0.65
C ALA A 21 -14.79 -13.64 -0.87
N VAL A 22 -14.17 -12.76 -1.66
CA VAL A 22 -14.27 -12.78 -3.13
C VAL A 22 -13.70 -14.07 -3.70
N THR A 23 -12.52 -14.50 -3.24
CA THR A 23 -11.91 -15.75 -3.69
C THR A 23 -12.77 -16.94 -3.30
N ALA A 24 -13.29 -17.02 -2.07
CA ALA A 24 -14.19 -18.10 -1.66
C ALA A 24 -15.43 -18.20 -2.56
N VAL A 25 -16.08 -17.07 -2.88
CA VAL A 25 -17.23 -17.04 -3.80
C VAL A 25 -16.84 -17.46 -5.21
N MET A 26 -15.69 -16.99 -5.73
CA MET A 26 -15.21 -17.39 -7.06
C MET A 26 -14.91 -18.88 -7.16
N PHE A 27 -14.47 -19.55 -6.08
CA PHE A 27 -14.30 -21.00 -6.07
C PHE A 27 -15.63 -21.74 -5.86
N ALA A 28 -16.59 -21.17 -5.13
CA ALA A 28 -17.87 -21.79 -4.89
C ALA A 28 -18.68 -21.98 -6.19
N ILE A 29 -18.64 -21.00 -7.11
CA ILE A 29 -19.42 -21.06 -8.36
C ILE A 29 -19.03 -22.27 -9.24
N PRO A 30 -17.76 -22.50 -9.62
CA PRO A 30 -17.37 -23.68 -10.39
C PRO A 30 -17.64 -25.00 -9.65
N LEU A 31 -17.46 -25.02 -8.32
CA LEU A 31 -17.72 -26.22 -7.52
C LEU A 31 -19.20 -26.61 -7.56
N VAL A 32 -20.11 -25.65 -7.39
CA VAL A 32 -21.56 -25.91 -7.49
C VAL A 32 -21.91 -26.44 -8.87
N ILE A 33 -21.43 -25.79 -9.94
CA ILE A 33 -21.68 -26.22 -11.33
C ILE A 33 -21.18 -27.66 -11.57
N PHE A 34 -19.98 -27.98 -11.06
CA PHE A 34 -19.41 -29.31 -11.18
C PHE A 34 -20.25 -30.37 -10.45
N PHE A 35 -20.62 -30.12 -9.19
CA PHE A 35 -21.43 -31.06 -8.41
C PHE A 35 -22.83 -31.24 -8.99
N THR A 36 -23.47 -30.17 -9.48
CA THR A 36 -24.77 -30.28 -10.17
C THR A 36 -24.66 -31.13 -11.44
N GLY A 37 -23.61 -30.94 -12.23
CA GLY A 37 -23.36 -31.73 -13.43
C GLY A 37 -23.11 -33.20 -13.11
N LEU A 38 -22.35 -33.49 -12.05
CA LEU A 38 -22.04 -34.84 -11.61
C LEU A 38 -23.29 -35.59 -11.14
N ILE A 39 -24.15 -34.95 -10.34
CA ILE A 39 -25.40 -35.56 -9.85
C ILE A 39 -26.37 -35.83 -11.00
N GLN A 40 -26.48 -34.90 -11.96
CA GLN A 40 -27.46 -34.99 -13.03
C GLN A 40 -27.07 -35.98 -14.14
N THR A 41 -25.78 -36.05 -14.50
CA THR A 41 -25.32 -36.89 -15.62
C THR A 41 -24.61 -38.17 -15.19
N GLY A 42 -24.17 -38.28 -13.95
CA GLY A 42 -23.45 -39.46 -13.43
C GLY A 42 -22.06 -39.67 -14.04
N THR A 43 -21.60 -38.80 -14.94
CA THR A 43 -20.28 -38.88 -15.57
C THR A 43 -19.54 -37.55 -15.44
N ARG A 44 -18.20 -37.60 -15.59
CA ARG A 44 -17.34 -36.41 -15.55
C ARG A 44 -17.13 -35.78 -16.94
N LEU A 45 -17.53 -36.46 -18.01
CA LEU A 45 -17.35 -36.04 -19.41
C LEU A 45 -18.61 -35.32 -19.90
N ASN A 46 -18.93 -34.19 -19.27
CA ASN A 46 -20.10 -33.39 -19.60
C ASN A 46 -19.73 -31.90 -19.77
N LEU A 47 -20.65 -31.13 -20.34
CA LEU A 47 -20.46 -29.70 -20.58
C LEU A 47 -20.30 -28.91 -19.27
N PHE A 48 -20.94 -29.33 -18.17
CA PHE A 48 -20.81 -28.70 -16.86
C PHE A 48 -19.38 -28.77 -16.32
N THR A 49 -18.70 -29.91 -16.49
CA THR A 49 -17.29 -30.08 -16.11
C THR A 49 -16.41 -29.15 -16.93
N LEU A 50 -16.67 -29.00 -18.23
CA LEU A 50 -15.93 -28.07 -19.08
C LEU A 50 -16.11 -26.62 -18.58
N VAL A 51 -17.34 -26.19 -18.32
CA VAL A 51 -17.65 -24.85 -17.81
C VAL A 51 -17.02 -24.63 -16.43
N ALA A 52 -17.05 -25.63 -15.54
CA ALA A 52 -16.40 -25.56 -14.24
C ALA A 52 -14.88 -25.39 -14.36
N VAL A 53 -14.22 -26.17 -15.23
CA VAL A 53 -12.77 -26.03 -15.48
C VAL A 53 -12.42 -24.64 -16.00
N LEU A 54 -13.20 -24.11 -16.95
CA LEU A 54 -13.01 -22.73 -17.44
C LEU A 54 -13.23 -21.69 -16.33
N GLY A 55 -14.22 -21.91 -15.45
CA GLY A 55 -14.50 -21.07 -14.28
C GLY A 55 -13.39 -21.09 -13.22
N MET A 56 -12.55 -22.12 -13.19
CA MET A 56 -11.41 -22.19 -12.26
C MET A 56 -10.26 -21.24 -12.66
N LEU A 57 -10.16 -20.82 -13.92
CA LEU A 57 -9.13 -19.87 -14.37
C LEU A 57 -9.20 -18.50 -13.67
N PRO A 58 -10.36 -17.78 -13.64
CA PRO A 58 -10.46 -16.55 -12.89
C PRO A 58 -10.33 -16.77 -11.38
N ALA A 59 -10.80 -17.91 -10.86
CA ALA A 59 -10.66 -18.26 -9.44
C ALA A 59 -9.18 -18.43 -9.03
N ALA A 60 -8.39 -19.12 -9.84
CA ALA A 60 -6.95 -19.28 -9.64
C ALA A 60 -6.22 -17.94 -9.66
N ARG A 61 -6.54 -17.05 -10.62
CA ARG A 61 -5.98 -15.68 -10.64
C ARG A 61 -6.34 -14.90 -9.37
N SER A 62 -7.58 -15.02 -8.90
CA SER A 62 -8.04 -14.40 -7.66
C SER A 62 -7.29 -14.95 -6.44
N ALA A 63 -7.06 -16.28 -6.38
CA ALA A 63 -6.31 -16.92 -5.30
C ALA A 63 -4.87 -16.41 -5.19
N VAL A 64 -4.17 -16.20 -6.30
CA VAL A 64 -2.80 -15.63 -6.27
C VAL A 64 -2.83 -14.25 -5.61
N GLY A 65 -3.78 -13.40 -6.00
CA GLY A 65 -3.95 -12.08 -5.38
C GLY A 65 -4.33 -12.14 -3.89
N TRP A 66 -5.09 -13.16 -3.48
CA TRP A 66 -5.42 -13.41 -2.09
C TRP A 66 -4.21 -13.88 -1.27
N ILE A 67 -3.42 -14.82 -1.79
CA ILE A 67 -2.19 -15.30 -1.16
C ILE A 67 -1.22 -14.13 -0.96
N MET A 68 -1.03 -13.29 -1.98
CA MET A 68 -0.15 -12.11 -1.89
C MET A 68 -0.53 -11.17 -0.74
N ILE A 69 -1.82 -10.86 -0.54
CA ILE A 69 -2.24 -10.00 0.59
C ILE A 69 -2.09 -10.71 1.94
N LEU A 70 -2.32 -12.03 2.00
CA LEU A 70 -2.17 -12.79 3.23
C LEU A 70 -0.74 -12.75 3.76
N LEU A 71 0.25 -12.81 2.85
CA LEU A 71 1.67 -12.70 3.19
C LEU A 71 2.06 -11.30 3.67
N GLN A 72 1.29 -10.26 3.36
CA GLN A 72 1.58 -8.92 3.88
C GLN A 72 1.25 -8.84 5.37
N LYS A 73 2.16 -8.26 6.14
CA LYS A 73 1.94 -7.95 7.56
C LYS A 73 1.26 -6.58 7.64
N PRO A 74 0.12 -6.46 8.35
CA PRO A 74 -0.46 -5.14 8.61
C PRO A 74 0.49 -4.32 9.47
N ALA A 75 0.37 -2.99 9.40
CA ALA A 75 1.15 -2.10 10.23
C ALA A 75 0.81 -2.30 11.71
N ASP A 76 1.79 -2.09 12.58
CA ASP A 76 1.59 -2.12 14.02
C ASP A 76 0.63 -0.98 14.44
N PRO A 77 -0.52 -1.29 15.08
CA PRO A 77 -1.45 -0.26 15.56
C PRO A 77 -0.79 0.76 16.49
N GLU A 78 0.23 0.36 17.26
CA GLU A 78 0.96 1.27 18.13
C GLU A 78 1.74 2.31 17.32
N ALA A 79 2.48 1.87 16.30
CA ALA A 79 3.22 2.76 15.41
C ALA A 79 2.28 3.75 14.70
N VAL A 80 1.12 3.28 14.21
CA VAL A 80 0.10 4.14 13.60
C VAL A 80 -0.40 5.17 14.60
N SER A 81 -0.87 4.75 15.78
CA SER A 81 -1.47 5.65 16.77
C SER A 81 -0.47 6.70 17.28
N GLN A 82 0.79 6.31 17.51
CA GLN A 82 1.82 7.25 17.95
C GLN A 82 2.19 8.26 16.85
N THR A 83 2.23 7.82 15.59
CA THR A 83 2.44 8.72 14.45
C THR A 83 1.28 9.71 14.32
N GLU A 84 0.05 9.25 14.47
CA GLU A 84 -1.14 10.11 14.40
C GLU A 84 -1.17 11.15 15.51
N LYS A 85 -0.75 10.80 16.73
CA LYS A 85 -0.69 11.69 17.88
C LYS A 85 0.43 12.73 17.79
N ARG A 86 1.59 12.34 17.23
CA ARG A 86 2.79 13.19 17.19
C ARG A 86 2.90 14.07 15.95
N GLY A 87 2.17 13.74 14.88
CA GLY A 87 2.09 14.56 13.66
C GLY A 87 0.65 14.67 13.15
N PRO A 88 -0.28 15.29 13.91
CA PRO A 88 -1.67 15.48 13.48
C PRO A 88 -1.81 16.29 12.19
N ASP A 89 -0.95 17.28 11.96
CA ASP A 89 -1.05 18.20 10.82
C ASP A 89 -0.21 17.77 9.60
N LEU A 90 0.55 16.67 9.72
CA LEU A 90 1.34 16.13 8.61
C LEU A 90 0.51 15.22 7.69
N VAL A 91 0.86 15.27 6.40
CA VAL A 91 0.37 14.30 5.42
C VAL A 91 0.99 12.94 5.71
N ARG A 92 0.13 11.95 5.96
CA ARG A 92 0.51 10.60 6.38
C ARG A 92 0.14 9.54 5.35
N GLY A 93 0.91 8.46 5.29
CA GLY A 93 0.60 7.23 4.55
C GLY A 93 0.97 5.99 5.36
N TYR A 94 0.16 4.94 5.24
CA TYR A 94 0.36 3.70 6.00
C TYR A 94 0.28 2.47 5.09
N GLU A 95 0.94 1.38 5.53
CA GLU A 95 0.89 0.07 4.89
C GLU A 95 1.22 0.12 3.39
N LEU A 96 2.38 0.70 3.05
CA LEU A 96 2.84 0.87 1.67
C LEU A 96 3.96 -0.12 1.36
N MET A 97 3.79 -1.02 0.38
CA MET A 97 4.87 -1.87 -0.09
C MET A 97 5.61 -1.21 -1.26
N VAL A 98 6.73 -0.56 -1.01
CA VAL A 98 7.55 0.06 -2.07
C VAL A 98 8.34 -1.02 -2.80
N THR A 99 8.32 -0.99 -4.13
CA THR A 99 9.03 -1.93 -4.98
C THR A 99 10.02 -1.19 -5.89
N ALA A 100 11.27 -1.64 -5.89
CA ALA A 100 12.29 -1.26 -6.86
C ALA A 100 12.75 -2.50 -7.65
N TYR A 101 13.56 -2.28 -8.69
CA TYR A 101 14.13 -3.37 -9.48
C TYR A 101 14.97 -4.34 -8.62
N GLU A 102 15.72 -3.81 -7.66
CA GLU A 102 16.65 -4.58 -6.83
C GLU A 102 15.99 -5.19 -5.57
N GLY A 103 14.72 -4.87 -5.29
CA GLY A 103 14.03 -5.42 -4.13
C GLY A 103 12.74 -4.71 -3.76
N ARG A 104 12.14 -5.15 -2.65
CA ARG A 104 10.91 -4.56 -2.09
C ARG A 104 11.08 -4.30 -0.60
N LEU A 105 10.46 -3.23 -0.13
CA LEU A 105 10.48 -2.86 1.28
C LEU A 105 9.07 -2.43 1.72
N PRO A 106 8.48 -3.09 2.74
CA PRO A 106 7.24 -2.62 3.33
C PRO A 106 7.52 -1.41 4.22
N LEU A 107 6.74 -0.34 4.05
CA LEU A 107 6.70 0.84 4.89
C LEU A 107 5.41 0.81 5.70
N ASP A 108 5.54 0.76 7.01
CA ASP A 108 4.40 0.68 7.92
C ASP A 108 3.75 2.04 8.11
N ALA A 109 4.57 3.09 8.21
CA ALA A 109 4.15 4.48 8.31
C ALA A 109 5.06 5.41 7.48
N MET A 110 4.49 6.50 7.00
CA MET A 110 5.15 7.54 6.23
C MET A 110 4.54 8.88 6.60
N VAL A 111 5.38 9.90 6.82
CA VAL A 111 4.97 11.30 6.98
C VAL A 111 5.69 12.15 5.95
N ILE A 112 4.99 13.14 5.42
CA ILE A 112 5.50 14.10 4.44
C ILE A 112 5.31 15.50 5.01
N CYS A 113 6.37 16.30 4.97
CA CYS A 113 6.39 17.70 5.35
C CYS A 113 7.31 18.46 4.41
N GLY A 114 6.74 19.27 3.52
CA GLY A 114 7.45 19.97 2.44
C GLY A 114 8.32 19.01 1.59
N ASN A 115 9.64 19.22 1.63
CA ASN A 115 10.62 18.38 0.93
C ASN A 115 11.20 17.25 1.80
N GLN A 116 10.60 16.93 2.94
CA GLN A 116 11.05 15.85 3.81
C GLN A 116 10.01 14.73 3.81
N VAL A 117 10.46 13.51 3.55
CA VAL A 117 9.67 12.29 3.67
C VAL A 117 10.36 11.41 4.70
N ALA A 118 9.69 11.15 5.82
CA ALA A 118 10.18 10.20 6.82
C ALA A 118 9.30 8.96 6.81
N CYS A 119 9.93 7.79 6.73
CA CYS A 119 9.25 6.49 6.64
C CYS A 119 9.73 5.57 7.75
N TYR A 120 8.84 4.71 8.22
CA TYR A 120 9.12 3.65 9.18
C TYR A 120 8.89 2.29 8.53
N SER A 121 9.82 1.35 8.74
CA SER A 121 9.72 -0.03 8.31
C SER A 121 10.14 -0.99 9.42
N SER A 122 9.24 -1.87 9.84
CA SER A 122 9.55 -2.98 10.76
C SER A 122 10.29 -4.13 10.07
N ALA A 123 10.53 -4.07 8.76
CA ALA A 123 11.23 -5.13 8.04
C ALA A 123 12.72 -5.16 8.42
N GLN A 124 13.17 -6.33 8.89
CA GLN A 124 14.59 -6.57 9.18
C GLN A 124 15.45 -6.74 7.92
N LYS A 125 14.82 -7.01 6.78
CA LYS A 125 15.47 -7.23 5.48
C LYS A 125 15.12 -6.10 4.51
N GLY A 126 16.10 -5.67 3.73
CA GLY A 126 15.97 -4.61 2.74
C GLY A 126 17.09 -3.57 2.86
N ASP A 127 17.60 -3.12 1.72
CA ASP A 127 18.60 -2.07 1.64
C ASP A 127 17.92 -0.71 1.73
N LEU A 128 18.07 -0.05 2.88
CA LEU A 128 17.43 1.23 3.17
C LEU A 128 18.02 2.35 2.31
N PRO A 129 19.35 2.57 2.26
CA PRO A 129 19.96 3.57 1.37
C PRO A 129 19.54 3.43 -0.09
N MET A 130 19.44 2.20 -0.59
CA MET A 130 19.00 1.95 -1.96
C MET A 130 17.54 2.35 -2.17
N MET A 131 16.64 1.96 -1.25
CA MET A 131 15.23 2.34 -1.29
C MET A 131 15.02 3.86 -1.15
N GLU A 132 15.76 4.52 -0.26
CA GLU A 132 15.77 5.98 -0.08
C GLU A 132 16.10 6.67 -1.42
N LYS A 133 17.22 6.30 -2.05
CA LYS A 133 17.64 6.85 -3.35
C LYS A 133 16.63 6.55 -4.46
N HIS A 134 16.04 5.36 -4.45
CA HIS A 134 15.04 4.99 -5.44
C HIS A 134 13.79 5.87 -5.35
N MET A 135 13.27 6.09 -4.14
CA MET A 135 12.12 6.96 -3.91
C MET A 135 12.45 8.42 -4.27
N GLU A 136 13.62 8.94 -3.86
CA GLU A 136 14.07 10.29 -4.22
C GLU A 136 14.18 10.49 -5.73
N LYS A 137 14.72 9.49 -6.44
CA LYS A 137 14.82 9.51 -7.91
C LYS A 137 13.45 9.59 -8.56
N ILE A 138 12.50 8.76 -8.11
CA ILE A 138 11.13 8.77 -8.65
C ILE A 138 10.46 10.12 -8.41
N LEU A 139 10.58 10.67 -7.20
CA LEU A 139 10.01 11.98 -6.87
C LEU A 139 10.61 13.09 -7.74
N THR A 140 11.92 13.06 -7.94
CA THR A 140 12.63 13.99 -8.83
C THR A 140 12.16 13.87 -10.28
N THR A 141 11.99 12.65 -10.79
CA THR A 141 11.47 12.41 -12.15
C THR A 141 10.04 12.91 -12.33
N ASN A 142 9.24 12.94 -11.26
CA ASN A 142 7.88 13.48 -11.26
C ASN A 142 7.82 14.99 -10.95
N GLY A 143 8.94 15.70 -11.01
CA GLY A 143 9.01 17.17 -10.85
C GLY A 143 9.18 17.65 -9.39
N TYR A 144 9.27 16.75 -8.42
CA TYR A 144 9.52 17.10 -7.02
C TYR A 144 11.02 17.13 -6.73
N HIS A 145 11.67 18.23 -7.11
CA HIS A 145 13.09 18.43 -6.85
C HIS A 145 13.38 18.76 -5.39
N GLY A 146 14.51 18.24 -4.87
CA GLY A 146 15.00 18.54 -3.53
C GLY A 146 14.32 17.77 -2.39
N VAL A 147 13.45 16.81 -2.71
CA VAL A 147 12.84 15.94 -1.70
C VAL A 147 13.88 14.96 -1.15
N ARG A 148 13.98 14.87 0.17
CA ARG A 148 14.81 13.88 0.87
C ARG A 148 13.94 12.83 1.55
N VAL A 149 14.27 11.57 1.33
CA VAL A 149 13.58 10.42 1.90
C VAL A 149 14.48 9.78 2.94
N LYS A 150 13.96 9.59 4.15
CA LYS A 150 14.66 8.88 5.23
C LYS A 150 13.81 7.74 5.75
N ILE A 151 14.37 6.53 5.76
CA ILE A 151 13.72 5.32 6.24
C ILE A 151 14.38 4.88 7.55
N PHE A 152 13.55 4.63 8.56
CA PHE A 152 13.95 4.19 9.89
C PHE A 152 13.49 2.75 10.14
N ARG A 153 14.36 1.93 10.76
CA ARG A 153 14.01 0.58 11.23
C ARG A 153 13.41 0.59 12.63
N ASP A 154 13.80 1.58 13.42
CA ASP A 154 13.36 1.73 14.80
C ASP A 154 12.26 2.79 14.90
N LEU A 155 11.27 2.50 15.74
CA LEU A 155 10.12 3.37 15.91
C LEU A 155 10.49 4.68 16.64
N ARG A 156 11.38 4.63 17.65
CA ARG A 156 11.72 5.82 18.45
C ARG A 156 12.36 6.95 17.62
N PRO A 157 13.43 6.70 16.83
CA PRO A 157 14.04 7.74 16.02
C PRO A 157 13.10 8.27 14.93
N TYR A 158 12.21 7.41 14.42
CA TYR A 158 11.17 7.84 13.49
C TYR A 158 10.20 8.82 14.15
N LEU A 159 9.67 8.49 15.32
CA LEU A 159 8.73 9.35 16.03
C LEU A 159 9.34 10.68 16.49
N GLU A 160 10.61 10.66 16.92
CA GLU A 160 11.37 11.89 17.18
C GLU A 160 11.47 12.76 15.92
N ARG A 161 11.70 12.14 14.75
CA ARG A 161 11.72 12.87 13.49
C ARG A 161 10.33 13.42 13.14
N VAL A 162 9.25 12.68 13.39
CA VAL A 162 7.87 13.15 13.18
C VAL A 162 7.59 14.38 14.04
N GLU A 163 7.93 14.36 15.33
CA GLU A 163 7.75 15.51 16.23
C GLU A 163 8.58 16.73 15.80
N GLN A 164 9.79 16.52 15.29
CA GLN A 164 10.61 17.62 14.77
C GLN A 164 9.99 18.26 13.53
N LEU A 165 9.40 17.46 12.63
CA LEU A 165 8.70 17.97 11.46
C LEU A 165 7.44 18.75 11.85
N GLU A 166 6.72 18.26 12.87
CA GLU A 166 5.50 18.89 13.37
C GLU A 166 5.75 20.21 14.12
N LYS A 167 6.89 20.34 14.82
CA LYS A 167 7.23 21.57 15.57
C LYS A 167 7.45 22.78 14.67
N ASP A 168 8.09 22.59 13.52
CA ASP A 168 8.42 23.68 12.58
C ASP A 168 8.07 23.32 11.11
N PRO A 169 6.79 23.08 10.76
CA PRO A 169 6.42 22.66 9.40
C PRO A 169 6.77 23.75 8.37
N GLU A 170 6.57 25.01 8.73
CA GLU A 170 6.84 26.18 7.89
C GLU A 170 8.30 26.26 7.45
N LYS A 171 9.25 25.85 8.30
CA LYS A 171 10.67 25.80 7.93
C LYS A 171 10.94 24.82 6.78
N TYR A 172 10.22 23.70 6.77
CA TYR A 172 10.36 22.67 5.75
C TYR A 172 9.53 22.96 4.50
N ARG A 173 8.55 23.86 4.59
CA ARG A 173 7.71 24.35 3.49
C ARG A 173 8.28 25.63 2.85
N ALA A 174 9.07 26.41 3.58
CA ALA A 174 9.63 27.68 3.14
C ALA A 174 10.57 27.52 1.93
N GLY A 175 10.44 28.44 0.97
CA GLY A 175 11.29 28.49 -0.23
C GLY A 175 10.95 27.46 -1.31
N ILE A 176 9.86 26.70 -1.13
CA ILE A 176 9.40 25.74 -2.12
C ILE A 176 8.45 26.45 -3.10
N SER A 177 8.89 26.66 -4.34
CA SER A 177 7.95 27.00 -5.41
C SER A 177 7.13 25.75 -5.76
N PHE A 178 5.82 25.84 -5.58
CA PHE A 178 4.88 24.83 -6.02
C PHE A 178 3.88 25.52 -6.95
N THR A 179 3.89 25.09 -8.21
CA THR A 179 2.83 25.42 -9.16
C THR A 179 1.77 24.34 -9.01
N PRO A 180 0.54 24.68 -8.54
CA PRO A 180 -0.54 23.70 -8.45
C PRO A 180 -0.82 23.06 -9.81
N ASP A 181 -0.96 21.74 -9.83
CA ASP A 181 -1.31 21.00 -11.05
C ASP A 181 -2.79 21.26 -11.38
N GLU A 182 -3.08 21.79 -12.57
CA GLU A 182 -4.45 22.08 -13.04
C GLU A 182 -5.37 20.84 -13.02
N ARG A 183 -4.79 19.63 -13.06
CA ARG A 183 -5.56 18.37 -13.01
C ARG A 183 -6.04 18.01 -11.61
N TYR A 184 -5.45 18.61 -10.58
CA TYR A 184 -5.72 18.31 -9.17
C TYR A 184 -5.69 19.60 -8.31
N PRO A 185 -6.65 20.52 -8.53
CA PRO A 185 -6.63 21.85 -7.94
C PRO A 185 -6.73 21.87 -6.41
N ASP A 186 -7.31 20.82 -5.81
CA ASP A 186 -7.57 20.74 -4.37
C ASP A 186 -6.43 20.07 -3.57
N LEU A 187 -5.42 19.50 -4.24
CA LEU A 187 -4.38 18.71 -3.58
C LEU A 187 -3.13 19.56 -3.30
N SER A 188 -2.68 19.53 -2.06
CA SER A 188 -1.41 20.12 -1.66
C SER A 188 -0.23 19.37 -2.29
N ARG A 189 0.93 20.02 -2.43
CA ARG A 189 2.18 19.38 -2.89
C ARG A 189 2.49 18.09 -2.11
N GLU A 190 2.28 18.12 -0.80
CA GLU A 190 2.55 16.99 0.10
C GLU A 190 1.61 15.80 -0.20
N GLU A 191 0.34 16.07 -0.52
CA GLU A 191 -0.60 15.03 -0.94
C GLU A 191 -0.30 14.51 -2.34
N LEU A 192 0.18 15.34 -3.26
CA LEU A 192 0.62 14.85 -4.56
C LEU A 192 1.88 13.97 -4.45
N ILE A 193 2.84 14.34 -3.61
CA ILE A 193 4.00 13.49 -3.26
C ILE A 193 3.50 12.16 -2.69
N LYS A 194 2.54 12.18 -1.77
CA LYS A 194 1.88 10.97 -1.26
C LYS A 194 1.29 10.14 -2.40
N HIS A 195 0.57 10.77 -3.33
CA HIS A 195 -0.03 10.10 -4.49
C HIS A 195 1.03 9.43 -5.38
N THR A 196 2.14 10.11 -5.66
CA THR A 196 3.24 9.56 -6.45
C THR A 196 3.88 8.36 -5.74
N ILE A 197 4.13 8.44 -4.43
CA ILE A 197 4.66 7.32 -3.65
C ILE A 197 3.66 6.16 -3.59
N MET A 198 2.36 6.44 -3.47
CA MET A 198 1.33 5.41 -3.50
C MET A 198 1.22 4.70 -4.86
N ALA A 199 1.56 5.38 -5.95
CA ALA A 199 1.54 4.80 -7.30
C ALA A 199 2.67 3.79 -7.53
N ILE A 200 3.81 3.96 -6.85
CA ILE A 200 4.95 3.01 -6.91
C ILE A 200 4.90 1.95 -5.81
N ALA A 201 4.02 2.13 -4.82
CA ALA A 201 3.73 1.11 -3.84
C ALA A 201 2.73 0.10 -4.40
N VAL A 202 2.76 -1.16 -3.95
CA VAL A 202 1.81 -2.23 -4.33
C VAL A 202 0.80 -2.50 -3.22
#